data_AF-A0A0S2HV41-F1
#
_entry.id   AF-A0A0S2HV41-F1
#
_cell.length_a   1.000
_cell.length_b   1.000
_cell.length_c   1.000
_cell.angle_alpha   90.00
_cell.angle_beta   90.00
_cell.angle_gamma   90.00
#
_symmetry.space_group_name_H-M   'P 1'
#
loop_
_entity.id
_entity.type
_entity.pdbx_description
1 polymer ?
#
loop_
_entity_poly.entity_id
_entity_poly.type
_entity_poly.pdbx_seq_one_letter_code
_entity_poly.pdbx_strand_id
1 'polypeptide(L)'
;MTIAERIKIIRQQKNISQSELAKAADINVKSLSRYEIGTSIPPANALKAIADALGVSADVLLSDDNTQIKDKELLKKFEIIQEMNGEAVKMIINFLDLAIRDYKTKQTYTS
;
A
#
# COMPACT_ATOMS: atom_id res chain seq x y z
N MET A 1 4.55 9.20 6.63
CA MET A 1 3.79 8.20 7.41
C MET A 1 4.81 7.17 7.87
N THR A 2 4.75 6.72 9.11
CA THR A 2 5.69 5.71 9.64
C THR A 2 5.18 4.30 9.32
N ILE A 3 6.06 3.29 9.36
CA ILE A 3 5.68 1.87 9.24
C ILE A 3 4.54 1.53 10.22
N ALA A 4 4.63 2.02 11.45
CA ALA A 4 3.62 1.86 12.49
C ALA A 4 2.23 2.35 12.04
N GLU A 5 2.18 3.56 11.49
CA GLU A 5 0.95 4.16 10.97
C GLU A 5 0.40 3.37 9.77
N ARG A 6 1.25 2.88 8.86
CA ARG A 6 0.76 2.11 7.68
C ARG A 6 0.14 0.79 8.10
N ILE A 7 0.79 0.04 8.99
CA ILE A 7 0.26 -1.23 9.51
C ILE A 7 -1.13 -0.99 10.10
N LYS A 8 -1.27 0.04 10.95
CA LYS A 8 -2.53 0.39 11.58
C LYS A 8 -3.60 0.80 10.56
N ILE A 9 -3.27 1.64 9.59
CA ILE A 9 -4.21 2.14 8.58
C ILE A 9 -4.72 0.99 7.72
N ILE A 10 -3.82 0.15 7.17
CA ILE A 10 -4.21 -0.96 6.31
C ILE A 10 -5.05 -1.98 7.09
N ARG A 11 -4.69 -2.24 8.35
CA ARG A 11 -5.50 -3.09 9.24
C ARG A 11 -6.91 -2.54 9.41
N GLN A 12 -7.04 -1.23 9.66
CA GLN A 12 -8.33 -0.56 9.83
C GLN A 12 -9.16 -0.55 8.54
N GLN A 13 -8.53 -0.33 7.39
CA GLN A 13 -9.19 -0.42 6.08
C GLN A 13 -9.78 -1.80 5.81
N LYS A 14 -9.14 -2.85 6.35
CA LYS A 14 -9.62 -4.24 6.27
C LYS A 14 -10.61 -4.62 7.36
N ASN A 15 -10.98 -3.68 8.25
CA ASN A 15 -11.93 -3.91 9.34
C ASN A 15 -11.58 -5.08 10.29
N ILE A 16 -10.29 -5.38 10.46
CA ILE A 16 -9.82 -6.43 11.38
C ILE A 16 -9.21 -5.83 12.65
N SER A 17 -9.36 -6.51 13.78
CA SER A 17 -8.78 -6.16 15.07
C SER A 17 -7.27 -6.47 15.14
N GLN A 18 -6.58 -5.89 16.13
CA GLN A 18 -5.18 -6.25 16.40
C GLN A 18 -5.03 -7.74 16.75
N SER A 19 -6.00 -8.33 17.44
CA SER A 19 -5.96 -9.76 17.79
C SER A 19 -6.03 -10.63 16.53
N GLU A 20 -6.91 -10.29 15.59
CA GLU A 20 -7.06 -11.01 14.33
C GLU A 20 -5.81 -10.90 13.45
N LEU A 21 -5.24 -9.69 13.31
CA LEU A 21 -4.01 -9.50 12.56
C LEU A 21 -2.84 -10.26 13.20
N ALA A 22 -2.70 -10.17 14.53
CA ALA A 22 -1.63 -10.86 15.25
C ALA A 22 -1.74 -12.39 15.10
N LYS A 23 -2.96 -12.93 15.16
CA LYS A 23 -3.22 -14.35 14.91
C LYS A 23 -2.89 -14.75 13.47
N ALA A 24 -3.28 -13.94 12.48
CA ALA A 24 -3.01 -14.22 11.07
C ALA A 24 -1.51 -14.14 10.73
N ALA A 25 -0.79 -13.22 11.36
CA ALA A 25 0.66 -13.04 11.19
C ALA A 25 1.50 -13.94 12.13
N ASP A 26 0.87 -14.80 12.94
CA ASP A 26 1.53 -15.66 13.93
C ASP A 26 2.50 -14.89 14.87
N ILE A 27 2.03 -13.75 15.40
CA ILE A 27 2.79 -12.91 16.34
C ILE A 27 1.99 -12.62 17.61
N ASN A 28 2.69 -12.21 18.66
CA ASN A 28 2.06 -11.78 19.91
C ASN A 28 1.30 -10.45 19.70
N VAL A 29 0.04 -10.38 20.15
CA VAL A 29 -0.80 -9.17 20.10
C VAL A 29 -0.12 -7.96 20.75
N LYS A 30 0.64 -8.16 21.85
CA LYS A 30 1.42 -7.08 22.50
C LYS A 30 2.55 -6.57 21.60
N SER A 31 3.20 -7.46 20.85
CA SER A 31 4.24 -7.07 19.88
C SER A 31 3.61 -6.25 18.75
N LEU A 32 2.50 -6.72 18.18
CA LEU A 32 1.76 -5.96 17.17
C LEU A 32 1.33 -4.59 17.67
N SER A 33 0.80 -4.51 18.90
CA SER A 33 0.44 -3.23 19.53
C SER A 33 1.63 -2.28 19.59
N ARG A 34 2.80 -2.76 20.04
CA ARG A 34 4.05 -1.96 20.07
C ARG A 34 4.48 -1.47 18.69
N TYR A 35 4.31 -2.31 17.67
CA TYR A 35 4.60 -1.96 16.29
C TYR A 35 3.65 -0.88 15.76
N GLU A 36 2.34 -0.99 16.00
CA GLU A 36 1.34 0.00 15.55
C GLU A 36 1.43 1.36 16.25
N ILE A 37 2.00 1.42 17.46
CA ILE A 37 2.26 2.67 18.18
C ILE A 37 3.68 3.20 18.00
N GLY A 38 4.54 2.50 17.25
CA GLY A 38 5.91 2.93 16.95
C GLY A 38 6.92 2.81 18.10
N THR A 39 6.57 2.12 19.20
CA THR A 39 7.49 1.88 20.33
C THR A 39 8.53 0.80 20.05
N SER A 40 8.30 0.00 19.01
CA SER A 40 9.24 -1.02 18.54
C SER A 40 9.10 -1.16 17.02
N ILE A 41 10.20 -1.51 16.35
CA ILE A 41 10.22 -1.78 14.92
C ILE A 41 10.06 -3.29 14.71
N PRO A 42 9.11 -3.75 13.87
CA PRO A 42 8.98 -5.17 13.58
C PRO A 42 10.25 -5.70 12.90
N PRO A 43 10.84 -6.82 13.38
CA PRO A 43 11.92 -7.48 12.66
C PRO A 43 11.44 -7.98 11.30
N ALA A 44 12.37 -8.24 10.37
CA ALA A 44 12.04 -8.56 8.98
C ALA A 44 11.06 -9.73 8.81
N ASN A 45 11.17 -10.77 9.64
CA ASN A 45 10.24 -11.91 9.64
C ASN A 45 8.82 -11.50 10.07
N ALA A 46 8.69 -10.70 11.14
CA ALA A 46 7.40 -10.21 11.61
C ALA A 46 6.79 -9.23 10.61
N LEU A 47 7.60 -8.34 10.02
CA LEU A 47 7.14 -7.41 9.00
C LEU A 47 6.58 -8.15 7.78
N LYS A 48 7.28 -9.19 7.32
CA LYS A 48 6.81 -10.04 6.22
C LYS A 48 5.48 -10.72 6.59
N ALA A 49 5.39 -11.34 7.77
CA ALA A 49 4.17 -12.01 8.20
C ALA A 49 2.98 -11.04 8.34
N ILE A 50 3.23 -9.81 8.82
CA ILE A 50 2.21 -8.75 8.87
C ILE A 50 1.78 -8.35 7.46
N ALA A 51 2.72 -8.17 6.52
CA ALA A 51 2.41 -7.83 5.13
C ALA A 51 1.56 -8.91 4.46
N ASP A 52 1.95 -10.18 4.61
CA ASP A 52 1.23 -11.34 4.08
C ASP A 52 -0.18 -11.43 4.68
N ALA A 53 -0.33 -11.26 6.00
CA ALA A 53 -1.62 -11.26 6.68
C ALA A 53 -2.52 -10.07 6.26
N LEU A 54 -1.92 -8.93 5.94
CA LEU A 54 -2.63 -7.78 5.38
C LEU A 54 -2.85 -7.92 3.87
N GLY A 55 -2.30 -8.93 3.18
CA GLY A 55 -2.41 -9.11 1.74
C GLY A 55 -1.79 -7.96 0.94
N VAL A 56 -0.68 -7.40 1.44
CA VAL A 56 0.11 -6.36 0.76
C VAL A 56 1.57 -6.80 0.67
N SER A 57 2.37 -6.17 -0.19
CA SER A 57 3.82 -6.42 -0.18
C SER A 57 4.47 -5.73 1.04
N ALA A 58 5.59 -6.28 1.52
CA ALA A 58 6.36 -5.63 2.59
C ALA A 58 6.85 -4.23 2.18
N ASP A 59 7.05 -4.01 0.88
CA ASP A 59 7.39 -2.70 0.31
C ASP A 59 6.32 -1.65 0.61
N VAL A 60 5.02 -1.98 0.54
CA VAL A 60 3.94 -1.05 0.91
C VAL A 60 4.04 -0.59 2.37
N LEU A 61 4.51 -1.44 3.27
CA LEU A 61 4.70 -1.08 4.68
C LEU A 61 5.95 -0.22 4.89
N LEU A 62 6.99 -0.42 4.07
CA LEU A 62 8.28 0.25 4.16
C LEU A 62 8.32 1.57 3.40
N SER A 63 7.61 1.67 2.28
CA SER A 63 7.72 2.75 1.31
C SER A 63 7.36 4.09 1.93
N ASP A 64 8.26 5.07 1.83
CA ASP A 64 8.04 6.43 2.35
C ASP A 64 7.00 7.24 1.57
N ASP A 65 6.48 6.67 0.49
CA ASP A 65 5.58 7.35 -0.42
C ASP A 65 4.18 7.51 0.20
N ASN A 66 3.92 8.73 0.66
CA ASN A 66 2.58 9.23 0.95
C ASN A 66 1.84 9.59 -0.35
N THR A 67 1.79 8.67 -1.32
CA THR A 67 1.02 8.86 -2.56
C THR A 67 -0.45 8.55 -2.29
N GLN A 68 -1.13 9.48 -1.63
CA GLN A 68 -2.59 9.50 -1.59
C GLN A 68 -3.12 10.12 -2.88
N ILE A 69 -3.93 9.35 -3.61
CA ILE A 69 -4.74 9.88 -4.70
C ILE A 69 -5.82 10.77 -4.08
N LYS A 70 -5.64 12.09 -4.19
CA LYS A 70 -6.59 13.08 -3.63
C LYS A 70 -7.88 13.19 -4.44
N ASP A 71 -7.80 12.92 -5.72
CA ASP A 71 -8.95 13.01 -6.62
C ASP A 71 -9.81 11.74 -6.51
N LYS A 72 -11.07 11.92 -6.08
CA LYS A 72 -12.00 10.81 -5.85
C LYS A 72 -12.39 10.08 -7.13
N GLU A 73 -12.50 10.79 -8.25
CA GLU A 73 -12.88 10.17 -9.51
C GLU A 73 -11.72 9.37 -10.09
N LEU A 74 -10.49 9.86 -9.93
CA LEU A 74 -9.29 9.12 -10.27
C LEU A 74 -9.15 7.85 -9.42
N LEU A 75 -9.40 7.94 -8.12
CA LEU A 75 -9.36 6.78 -7.22
C LEU A 75 -10.35 5.69 -7.66
N LYS A 76 -11.62 6.04 -7.91
CA LYS A 76 -12.64 5.09 -8.39
C LYS A 76 -12.23 4.40 -9.68
N LYS A 77 -11.59 5.13 -10.60
CA LYS A 77 -11.10 4.54 -11.86
C LYS A 77 -10.02 3.50 -11.59
N PHE A 78 -9.09 3.77 -10.67
CA PHE A 78 -8.05 2.81 -10.30
C PHE A 78 -8.62 1.58 -9.59
N GLU A 79 -9.62 1.74 -8.71
CA GLU A 79 -10.31 0.61 -8.07
C GLU A 79 -10.89 -0.34 -9.11
N ILE A 80 -11.58 0.19 -10.15
CA ILE A 80 -12.11 -0.63 -11.25
C ILE A 80 -10.97 -1.31 -12.02
N ILE A 81 -9.90 -0.58 -12.36
CA ILE A 81 -8.75 -1.11 -13.11
C ILE A 81 -8.10 -2.27 -12.35
N GLN A 82 -8.03 -2.22 -11.01
CA GLN A 82 -7.47 -3.29 -10.19
C GLN A 82 -8.30 -4.58 -10.25
N GLU A 83 -9.60 -4.50 -10.50
CA GLU A 83 -10.47 -5.67 -10.67
C GLU A 83 -10.44 -6.23 -12.10
N MET A 84 -9.89 -5.49 -13.06
CA MET A 84 -9.79 -5.91 -14.45
C MET A 84 -8.66 -6.93 -14.66
N ASN A 85 -8.88 -7.85 -15.60
CA ASN A 85 -7.93 -8.89 -15.96
C ASN A 85 -7.74 -8.96 -17.49
N GLY A 86 -6.65 -9.57 -17.95
CA GLY A 86 -6.41 -9.86 -19.36
C GLY A 86 -5.76 -8.73 -20.16
N GLU A 87 -6.10 -8.60 -21.45
CA GLU A 87 -5.45 -7.64 -22.35
C GLU A 87 -5.88 -6.19 -22.13
N ALA A 88 -7.12 -5.97 -21.67
CA ALA A 88 -7.66 -4.63 -21.46
C ALA A 88 -6.86 -3.85 -20.40
N VAL A 89 -6.50 -4.48 -19.27
CA VAL A 89 -5.70 -3.83 -18.22
C VAL A 89 -4.30 -3.47 -18.72
N LYS A 90 -3.69 -4.34 -19.56
CA LYS A 90 -2.38 -4.05 -20.17
C LYS A 90 -2.45 -2.84 -21.11
N MET A 91 -3.51 -2.72 -21.89
CA MET A 91 -3.71 -1.58 -22.78
C MET A 91 -3.84 -0.26 -21.99
N ILE A 92 -4.57 -0.29 -20.87
CA ILE A 92 -4.71 0.88 -19.98
C ILE A 92 -3.37 1.29 -19.40
N ILE A 93 -2.59 0.33 -18.88
CA ILE A 93 -1.25 0.60 -18.32
C ILE A 93 -0.34 1.22 -19.38
N ASN A 94 -0.29 0.65 -20.57
CA ASN A 94 0.53 1.19 -21.67
C ASN A 94 0.14 2.62 -22.05
N PHE A 95 -1.16 2.94 -22.04
CA PHE A 95 -1.64 4.29 -22.31
C PHE A 95 -1.24 5.27 -21.20
N LEU A 96 -1.37 4.87 -19.92
CA LEU A 96 -0.92 5.68 -18.79
C LEU A 96 0.58 5.99 -18.87
N ASP A 97 1.40 4.98 -19.19
CA ASP A 97 2.85 5.16 -19.36
C ASP A 97 3.18 6.17 -20.45
N LEU A 98 2.48 6.12 -21.59
CA LEU A 98 2.64 7.05 -22.69
C LEU A 98 2.29 8.49 -22.25
N ALA A 99 1.14 8.67 -21.60
CA ALA A 99 0.69 9.98 -21.14
C ALA A 99 1.61 10.58 -20.07
N ILE A 100 2.10 9.75 -19.13
CA ILE A 100 3.05 10.16 -18.10
C ILE A 100 4.39 10.57 -18.73
N ARG A 101 4.88 9.81 -19.72
CA ARG A 101 6.10 10.16 -20.45
C ARG A 101 5.95 11.51 -21.14
N ASP A 102 4.90 11.72 -21.92
CA ASP A 102 4.64 13.00 -22.61
C ASP A 102 4.59 14.19 -21.64
N TYR A 103 3.91 14.04 -20.51
CA TYR A 103 3.85 15.06 -19.47
C TYR A 103 5.23 15.41 -18.89
N LYS A 104 6.03 14.40 -18.53
CA LYS A 104 7.39 14.59 -18.00
C LYS A 104 8.31 15.24 -19.03
N THR A 105 8.20 14.83 -20.29
CA THR A 105 8.97 15.39 -21.40
C THR A 105 8.65 16.88 -21.58
N LYS A 106 7.37 17.27 -21.57
CA LYS A 106 6.96 18.70 -21.65
C LYS A 106 7.51 19.54 -20.49
N GLN A 107 7.47 19.03 -19.26
CA GLN A 107 8.04 19.70 -18.09
C GLN A 107 9.56 19.94 -18.22
N THR A 108 10.29 18.99 -18.81
CA THR A 108 11.76 19.07 -18.95
C THR A 108 12.19 20.07 -20.03
N TYR A 109 11.37 20.30 -21.06
CA TYR A 109 11.64 21.31 -22.11
C TYR A 109 11.10 22.71 -21.78
N THR A 110 10.37 22.86 -20.68
CA THR A 110 9.83 24.15 -20.21
C THR A 110 10.67 24.73 -19.05
N SER A 111 11.72 24.02 -18.63
CA SER A 111 12.74 24.45 -17.66
C SER A 111 14.04 24.77 -18.38
#